data_AF-A0A4Q6G878-F1
#
_entry.id   AF-A0A4Q6G878-F1
#
_cell.length_a   1.000
_cell.length_b   1.000
_cell.length_c   1.000
_cell.angle_alpha   90.00
_cell.angle_beta   90.00
_cell.angle_gamma   90.00
#
_symmetry.space_group_name_H-M   'P 1'
#
loop_
_entity.id
_entity.type
_entity.pdbx_description
1 polymer ?
#
loop_
_entity_poly.entity_id
_entity_poly.type
_entity_poly.pdbx_seq_one_letter_code
_entity_poly.pdbx_strand_id
1 'polypeptide(L)'
;TCHGMAYLVTPEEFAHLDHREKNGYLRLATEMRFDDGGTAEGIVYIATHDNAAYLGPASEQDIARQIAAARGPSGPNSEYLLELAHALRELGRHDEHVHAIEAHLRAHEAASGT
;
A
#
# COMPACT_ATOMS: atom_id res chain seq x y z
N THR A 1 5.22 13.05 -2.58
CA THR A 1 3.76 13.00 -2.79
C THR A 1 3.35 11.55 -2.82
N CYS A 2 2.10 11.22 -2.50
CA CYS A 2 1.57 9.86 -2.66
C CYS A 2 0.53 9.89 -3.77
N HIS A 3 0.66 9.00 -4.76
CA HIS A 3 -0.26 8.91 -5.89
C HIS A 3 -1.18 7.70 -5.71
N GLY A 4 -2.42 7.83 -6.16
CA GLY A 4 -3.41 6.76 -6.06
C GLY A 4 -4.67 7.12 -6.84
N MET A 5 -5.76 6.44 -6.49
CA MET A 5 -7.08 6.65 -7.07
C MET A 5 -8.06 7.08 -5.98
N ALA A 6 -8.92 8.04 -6.29
CA ALA A 6 -10.06 8.38 -5.44
C ALA A 6 -11.32 7.74 -6.00
N TYR A 7 -12.12 7.13 -5.12
CA TYR A 7 -13.39 6.51 -5.48
C TYR A 7 -14.52 7.28 -4.82
N LEU A 8 -15.51 7.70 -5.61
CA LEU A 8 -16.76 8.24 -5.07
C LEU A 8 -17.65 7.08 -4.66
N VAL A 9 -17.92 6.96 -3.36
CA VAL A 9 -18.69 5.87 -2.76
C VAL A 9 -19.90 6.39 -2.00
N THR A 10 -20.87 5.53 -1.74
CA THR A 10 -22.00 5.86 -0.87
C THR A 10 -21.60 5.76 0.60
N PRO A 11 -22.33 6.42 1.52
CA PRO A 11 -22.05 6.33 2.96
C PRO A 11 -22.09 4.91 3.53
N GLU A 12 -22.84 4.00 2.91
CA GLU A 12 -22.97 2.61 3.37
C GLU A 12 -21.67 1.81 3.20
N GLU A 13 -20.85 2.13 2.19
CA GLU A 13 -19.58 1.45 1.96
C GLU A 13 -18.56 1.69 3.09
N PHE A 14 -18.71 2.79 3.84
CA PHE A 14 -17.83 3.09 4.96
C PHE A 14 -17.87 2.00 6.04
N ALA A 15 -19.01 1.33 6.25
CA ALA A 15 -19.08 0.23 7.21
C ALA A 15 -18.26 -0.99 6.76
N HIS A 16 -18.25 -1.30 5.46
CA HIS A 16 -17.43 -2.37 4.89
C HIS A 16 -15.94 -2.01 4.93
N LEU A 17 -15.59 -0.77 4.61
CA LEU A 17 -14.23 -0.26 4.69
C LEU A 17 -13.71 -0.30 6.14
N ASP A 18 -14.47 0.25 7.09
CA ASP A 18 -14.10 0.15 8.52
C ASP A 18 -13.86 -1.28 8.97
N HIS A 19 -14.61 -2.24 8.40
CA HIS A 19 -14.39 -3.63 8.70
C HIS A 19 -13.07 -4.18 8.10
N ARG A 20 -12.72 -3.76 6.88
CA ARG A 20 -11.52 -4.20 6.20
C ARG A 20 -10.26 -3.58 6.82
N GLU A 21 -10.33 -2.32 7.23
CA GLU A 21 -9.22 -1.53 7.78
C GLU A 21 -9.09 -1.62 9.34
N LYS A 22 -9.67 -2.66 9.96
CA LYS A 22 -9.75 -2.85 11.43
C LYS A 22 -8.44 -2.86 12.21
N ASN A 23 -7.29 -3.05 11.57
CA ASN A 23 -6.00 -3.19 12.26
C ASN A 23 -5.42 -1.83 12.66
N GLY A 24 -6.21 -0.97 13.31
CA GLY A 24 -5.76 0.30 13.88
C GLY A 24 -5.55 1.43 12.86
N TYR A 25 -6.14 1.33 11.66
CA TYR A 25 -6.15 2.46 10.73
C TYR A 25 -7.11 3.55 11.20
N LEU A 26 -6.69 4.80 11.06
CA LEU A 26 -7.51 5.98 11.32
C LEU A 26 -8.02 6.56 10.02
N ARG A 27 -9.23 7.10 10.04
CA ARG A 27 -9.74 7.93 8.95
C ARG A 27 -9.18 9.34 9.08
N LEU A 28 -8.57 9.83 8.01
CA LEU A 28 -8.11 11.20 7.89
C LEU A 28 -8.83 11.87 6.72
N ALA A 29 -9.50 12.99 6.99
CA ALA A 29 -9.97 13.89 5.96
C ALA A 29 -8.77 14.72 5.44
N THR A 30 -8.58 14.74 4.12
CA THR A 30 -7.51 15.50 3.48
C THR A 30 -7.97 16.02 2.13
N GLU A 31 -7.40 17.15 1.71
CA GLU A 31 -7.55 17.62 0.34
C GLU A 31 -6.82 16.67 -0.61
N MET A 32 -7.53 16.24 -1.65
CA MET A 32 -7.01 15.45 -2.76
C MET A 32 -6.87 16.36 -3.98
N ARG A 33 -5.78 16.18 -4.73
CA ARG A 33 -5.54 16.91 -5.99
C ARG A 33 -5.56 15.94 -7.16
N PHE A 34 -6.35 16.27 -8.17
CA PHE A 34 -6.55 15.47 -9.39
C PHE A 34 -5.67 15.98 -10.54
N ASP A 35 -5.50 15.14 -11.56
CA ASP A 35 -4.65 15.44 -12.73
C ASP A 35 -5.21 16.54 -13.64
N ASP A 36 -6.52 16.75 -13.60
CA ASP A 36 -7.19 17.86 -14.30
C ASP A 36 -7.05 19.20 -13.58
N GLY A 37 -6.32 19.24 -12.46
CA GLY A 37 -6.14 20.42 -11.61
C GLY A 37 -7.25 20.64 -10.59
N GLY A 38 -8.28 19.79 -10.58
CA GLY A 38 -9.34 19.83 -9.57
C GLY A 38 -8.87 19.42 -8.18
N THR A 39 -9.62 19.84 -7.17
CA THR A 39 -9.44 19.40 -5.78
C THR A 39 -10.77 18.97 -5.17
N ALA A 40 -10.71 18.05 -4.20
CA ALA A 40 -11.85 17.68 -3.37
C ALA A 40 -11.37 17.24 -1.99
N GLU A 41 -12.20 17.41 -0.96
CA GLU A 41 -11.99 16.69 0.30
C GLU A 41 -12.32 15.21 0.13
N GLY A 42 -11.44 14.35 0.65
CA GLY A 42 -11.68 12.92 0.67
C GLY A 42 -11.14 12.29 1.95
N ILE A 43 -11.51 11.02 2.15
CA ILE A 43 -11.09 10.22 3.29
C ILE A 43 -9.98 9.27 2.85
N VAL A 44 -8.89 9.23 3.63
CA VAL A 44 -7.86 8.19 3.55
C VAL A 44 -7.81 7.40 4.85
N TYR A 45 -7.50 6.11 4.76
CA TYR A 45 -7.19 5.28 5.93
C TYR A 45 -5.68 5.23 6.11
N ILE A 46 -5.19 5.61 7.29
CA ILE A 46 -3.76 5.66 7.60
C ILE A 46 -3.46 4.98 8.94
N ALA A 47 -2.46 4.12 8.96
CA ALA A 47 -1.88 3.59 10.20
C ALA A 47 -0.83 4.58 10.72
N THR A 48 -0.98 5.03 11.96
CA THR A 48 -0.01 5.93 12.61
C THR A 48 1.15 5.14 13.24
N HIS A 49 2.18 5.85 13.69
CA HIS A 49 3.31 5.25 14.43
C HIS A 49 2.89 4.61 15.76
N ASP A 50 1.73 5.00 16.31
CA ASP A 50 1.16 4.42 17.54
C ASP A 50 0.37 3.12 17.28
N ASN A 51 0.21 2.72 16.01
CA ASN A 51 -0.46 1.48 15.66
C ASN A 51 0.36 0.28 16.17
N ALA A 52 -0.28 -0.64 16.90
CA ALA A 52 0.37 -1.83 17.43
C ALA A 52 0.98 -2.76 16.36
N ALA A 53 0.53 -2.65 15.11
CA ALA A 53 1.08 -3.35 13.95
C ALA A 53 2.24 -2.60 13.26
N TYR A 54 2.61 -1.40 13.71
CA TYR A 54 3.75 -0.66 13.17
C TYR A 54 5.06 -1.30 13.62
N LEU A 55 5.81 -1.86 12.67
CA LEU A 55 7.07 -2.58 12.93
C LEU A 55 8.29 -1.65 13.02
N GLY A 56 8.09 -0.34 12.88
CA GLY A 56 9.18 0.63 12.81
C GLY A 56 9.73 0.83 11.39
N PRO A 57 10.68 1.76 11.24
CA PRO A 57 11.41 1.94 9.99
C PRO A 57 12.30 0.71 9.72
N ALA A 58 12.40 0.32 8.45
CA ALA A 58 13.25 -0.76 7.99
C ALA A 58 13.83 -0.41 6.61
N SER A 59 14.96 -1.02 6.24
CA SER A 59 15.50 -0.86 4.89
C SER A 59 14.57 -1.56 3.87
N GLU A 60 14.57 -1.09 2.63
CA GLU A 60 13.79 -1.71 1.54
C GLU A 60 14.15 -3.20 1.37
N GLN A 61 15.43 -3.53 1.59
CA GLN A 61 15.91 -4.91 1.54
C GLN A 61 15.35 -5.76 2.69
N ASP A 62 15.23 -5.21 3.89
CA ASP A 62 14.65 -5.93 5.05
C ASP A 62 13.14 -6.14 4.86
N ILE A 63 12.46 -5.11 4.38
CA ILE A 63 11.04 -5.16 4.02
C ILE A 63 10.81 -6.24 2.97
N ALA A 64 11.60 -6.27 1.89
CA ALA A 64 11.49 -7.28 0.84
C ALA A 64 11.67 -8.72 1.36
N ARG A 65 12.64 -8.95 2.27
CA ARG A 65 12.83 -10.29 2.88
C ARG A 65 11.64 -10.69 3.74
N GLN A 66 11.07 -9.77 4.51
CA GLN A 66 9.87 -10.04 5.28
C GLN A 66 8.67 -10.35 4.37
N ILE A 67 8.49 -9.58 3.29
CA ILE A 67 7.43 -9.81 2.29
C ILE A 67 7.56 -11.20 1.67
N ALA A 68 8.77 -11.61 1.27
CA ALA A 68 9.02 -12.91 0.65
C ALA A 68 8.61 -14.10 1.54
N ALA A 69 8.77 -13.97 2.86
CA ALA A 69 8.45 -15.02 3.82
C ALA A 69 7.00 -14.98 4.34
N ALA A 70 6.27 -13.88 4.11
CA ALA A 70 4.96 -13.65 4.71
C ALA A 70 3.80 -14.19 3.86
N ARG A 71 2.81 -14.79 4.52
CA ARG A 71 1.56 -15.26 3.91
C ARG A 71 0.40 -15.06 4.89
N GLY A 72 -0.72 -14.57 4.38
CA GLY A 72 -1.97 -14.43 5.13
C GLY A 72 -3.13 -15.17 4.48
N PRO A 73 -4.36 -15.01 5.02
CA PRO A 73 -5.58 -15.59 4.43
C PRO A 73 -5.84 -15.17 2.98
N SER A 74 -5.35 -13.98 2.59
CA SER A 74 -5.48 -13.44 1.24
C SER A 74 -4.40 -13.91 0.26
N GLY A 75 -3.43 -14.72 0.69
CA GLY A 75 -2.34 -15.19 -0.17
C GLY A 75 -0.93 -14.78 0.31
N PRO A 76 0.10 -15.00 -0.53
CA PRO A 76 1.46 -14.53 -0.27
C PRO A 76 1.52 -13.00 -0.25
N ASN A 77 2.34 -12.43 0.63
CA ASN A 77 2.50 -10.97 0.68
C ASN A 77 3.25 -10.42 -0.54
N SER A 78 4.05 -11.25 -1.21
CA SER A 78 4.71 -10.89 -2.47
C SER A 78 3.71 -10.52 -3.56
N GLU A 79 2.60 -11.25 -3.69
CA GLU A 79 1.54 -10.95 -4.66
C GLU A 79 0.96 -9.55 -4.46
N TYR A 80 0.71 -9.15 -3.21
CA TYR A 80 0.24 -7.81 -2.88
C TYR A 80 1.21 -6.71 -3.36
N LEU A 81 2.52 -6.86 -3.09
CA LEU A 81 3.51 -5.88 -3.52
C LEU A 81 3.60 -5.80 -5.05
N LEU A 82 3.59 -6.94 -5.73
CA LEU A 82 3.71 -7.01 -7.19
C LEU A 82 2.50 -6.37 -7.89
N GLU A 83 1.30 -6.65 -7.40
CA GLU A 83 0.06 -6.04 -7.91
C GLU A 83 0.03 -4.52 -7.65
N LEU A 84 0.50 -4.06 -6.50
CA LEU A 84 0.64 -2.63 -6.22
C LEU A 84 1.61 -1.95 -7.19
N ALA A 85 2.79 -2.52 -7.40
CA ALA A 85 3.79 -1.98 -8.33
C ALA A 85 3.27 -1.97 -9.78
N HIS A 86 2.51 -3.01 -10.16
CA HIS A 86 1.85 -3.08 -11.46
C HIS A 86 0.78 -1.99 -11.63
N ALA A 87 -0.14 -1.86 -10.68
CA ALA A 87 -1.20 -0.85 -10.72
C ALA A 87 -0.64 0.59 -10.77
N LEU A 88 0.45 0.87 -10.05
CA LEU A 88 1.12 2.18 -10.12
C LEU A 88 1.67 2.45 -11.53
N ARG A 89 2.26 1.45 -12.20
CA ARG A 89 2.70 1.58 -13.60
C ARG A 89 1.55 1.81 -14.56
N GLU A 90 0.44 1.09 -14.40
CA GLU A 90 -0.76 1.29 -15.23
C GLU A 90 -1.33 2.71 -15.10
N LEU A 91 -1.25 3.29 -13.89
CA LEU A 91 -1.60 4.68 -13.63
C LEU A 91 -0.57 5.70 -14.14
N GLY A 92 0.55 5.25 -14.72
CA GLY A 92 1.65 6.13 -15.13
C GLY A 92 2.35 6.79 -13.95
N ARG A 93 2.32 6.18 -12.77
CA ARG A 93 2.90 6.69 -11.52
C ARG A 93 4.16 5.93 -11.14
N HIS A 94 5.22 6.68 -10.89
CA HIS A 94 6.46 6.12 -10.35
C HIS A 94 6.54 6.41 -8.86
N ASP A 95 6.63 5.34 -8.06
CA ASP A 95 6.92 5.40 -6.63
C ASP A 95 8.28 4.73 -6.37
N GLU A 96 9.29 5.52 -6.01
CA GLU A 96 10.66 5.03 -5.86
C GLU A 96 10.76 3.93 -4.79
N HIS A 97 10.04 4.08 -3.67
CA HIS A 97 10.12 3.16 -2.54
C HIS A 97 9.47 1.81 -2.87
N VAL A 98 8.26 1.81 -3.44
CA VAL A 98 7.58 0.57 -3.86
C VAL A 98 8.42 -0.21 -4.87
N HIS A 99 8.98 0.48 -5.88
CA HIS A 99 9.78 -0.17 -6.91
C HIS A 99 11.15 -0.67 -6.40
N ALA A 100 11.75 0.01 -5.42
CA ALA A 100 12.96 -0.47 -4.77
C ALA A 100 12.71 -1.78 -3.99
N ILE A 101 11.62 -1.86 -3.22
CA ILE A 101 11.25 -3.09 -2.50
C ILE A 101 10.96 -4.22 -3.49
N GLU A 102 10.24 -3.94 -4.59
CA GLU A 102 9.98 -4.93 -5.65
C GLU A 102 11.29 -5.48 -6.23
N ALA A 103 12.26 -4.61 -6.55
CA ALA A 103 13.54 -5.03 -7.09
C ALA A 103 14.29 -5.95 -6.11
N HIS A 104 14.31 -5.60 -4.82
CA HIS A 104 14.90 -6.43 -3.77
C HIS A 104 14.18 -7.79 -3.63
N LEU A 105 12.85 -7.81 -3.70
CA LEU A 105 12.06 -9.04 -3.66
C LEU A 105 12.42 -9.97 -4.81
N ARG A 106 12.45 -9.47 -6.05
CA ARG A 106 12.78 -10.26 -7.25
C ARG A 106 14.21 -10.81 -7.17
N ALA A 107 15.17 -10.00 -6.70
CA ALA A 107 16.54 -10.44 -6.49
C ALA A 107 16.64 -11.56 -5.43
N HIS A 108 15.87 -11.44 -4.34
CA HIS A 108 15.81 -12.45 -3.30
C HIS A 108 15.20 -13.78 -3.78
N GLU A 109 14.11 -13.73 -4.54
CA GLU A 109 13.46 -14.92 -5.13
C GLU A 109 14.38 -15.62 -6.13
N ALA A 110 15.07 -14.86 -7.00
CA ALA A 110 16.03 -15.41 -7.95
C ALA A 110 17.21 -16.12 -7.27
N ALA A 111 17.68 -15.59 -6.13
CA ALA A 111 18.75 -16.21 -5.34
C ALA A 111 18.27 -17.47 -4.57
N SER A 112 16.97 -17.56 -4.28
CA SER A 112 16.37 -18.66 -3.49
C SER A 112 15.87 -19.82 -4.36
N GLY A 113 15.78 -19.63 -5.68
CA GLY A 113 15.35 -20.63 -6.66
C GLY A 113 16.45 -21.59 -7.15
N THR A 114 17.48 -21.86 -6.34
CA THR A 114 18.55 -22.85 -6.60
C THR A 114 18.49 -23.95 -5.56
#